data_AF-A0A536D504-F1
#
_entry.id   AF-A0A536D504-F1
#
_cell.length_a   1.000
_cell.length_b   1.000
_cell.length_c   1.000
_cell.angle_alpha   90.00
_cell.angle_beta   90.00
_cell.angle_gamma   90.00
#
_symmetry.space_group_name_H-M   'P 1'
#
loop_
_entity.id
_entity.type
_entity.pdbx_description
1 polymer ?
#
loop_
_entity_poly.entity_id
_entity_poly.type
_entity_poly.pdbx_seq_one_letter_code
_entity_poly.pdbx_strand_id
1 'polypeptide(L)'
;MDPREARNLIPLTEHYIHMNHAGVSPMSERGRAAIEQLVEGKWLMGPPGIGFAYFSPELLERVWPPVVGSGSVAGHERYFDYDLTLRPTARRFEEWVVSLLDTAAFGAALDLLLEVGVDVIEDRVLNLAERLAKGLAERGHKIIEPWPRSRAEASGIVSFRKPGASAQEVLRDLNAAHIVARIHRDFVRLSPHFYNTYEEVERVLEVLAPETVSG
;
A
#
# COMPACT_ATOMS: atom_id res chain seq x y z
N MET A 1 29.63 -8.44 -12.81
CA MET A 1 29.92 -7.12 -12.21
C MET A 1 31.15 -7.31 -11.35
N ASP A 2 32.21 -6.54 -11.61
CA ASP A 2 33.40 -6.53 -10.76
C ASP A 2 32.98 -6.10 -9.33
N PRO A 3 33.43 -6.77 -8.26
CA PRO A 3 33.19 -6.31 -6.89
C PRO A 3 33.49 -4.82 -6.65
N ARG A 4 34.43 -4.22 -7.38
CA ARG A 4 34.70 -2.77 -7.30
C ARG A 4 33.60 -1.93 -7.95
N GLU A 5 33.03 -2.39 -9.05
CA GLU A 5 31.86 -1.76 -9.70
C GLU A 5 30.60 -1.88 -8.82
N ALA A 6 30.42 -3.00 -8.13
CA ALA A 6 29.30 -3.21 -7.22
C ALA A 6 29.32 -2.24 -6.02
N ARG A 7 30.51 -1.85 -5.55
CA ARG A 7 30.69 -0.90 -4.44
C ARG A 7 30.24 0.52 -4.81
N ASN A 8 30.47 0.96 -6.04
CA ASN A 8 30.04 2.28 -6.52
C ASN A 8 28.51 2.45 -6.48
N LEU A 9 27.76 1.36 -6.48
CA LEU A 9 26.31 1.40 -6.37
C LEU A 9 25.82 1.63 -4.93
N ILE A 10 26.72 1.61 -3.94
CA ILE A 10 26.41 1.63 -2.51
C ILE A 10 27.27 2.72 -1.83
N PRO A 11 26.79 3.98 -1.78
CA PRO A 11 27.60 5.15 -1.40
C PRO A 11 28.31 5.04 -0.04
N LEU A 12 27.71 4.33 0.93
CA LEU A 12 28.31 4.14 2.25
C LEU A 12 29.64 3.33 2.20
N THR A 13 29.83 2.50 1.18
CA THR A 13 31.07 1.71 1.01
C THR A 13 32.28 2.55 0.57
N GLU A 14 32.07 3.83 0.24
CA GLU A 14 33.16 4.80 0.05
C GLU A 14 33.86 5.11 1.37
N HIS A 15 33.16 5.00 2.50
CA HIS A 15 33.63 5.46 3.80
C HIS A 15 33.73 4.34 4.85
N TYR A 16 33.10 3.19 4.65
CA TYR A 16 33.04 2.13 5.67
C TYR A 16 33.26 0.72 5.09
N ILE A 17 33.95 -0.14 5.86
CA ILE A 17 34.03 -1.59 5.63
C ILE A 17 33.02 -2.26 6.55
N HIS A 18 31.90 -2.71 5.97
CA HIS A 18 30.79 -3.30 6.72
C HIS A 18 30.95 -4.82 6.80
N MET A 19 31.16 -5.36 8.00
CA MET A 19 31.31 -6.81 8.25
C MET A 19 30.34 -7.31 9.32
N ASN A 20 29.10 -6.85 9.26
CA ASN A 20 28.01 -7.40 10.08
C ASN A 20 26.74 -7.54 9.23
N HIS A 21 26.65 -8.62 8.47
CA HIS A 21 25.46 -8.90 7.66
C HIS A 21 24.43 -9.66 8.50
N ALA A 22 23.73 -8.92 9.36
CA ALA A 22 22.48 -9.34 9.96
C ALA A 22 21.44 -8.22 9.77
N GLY A 23 20.57 -8.39 8.77
CA GLY A 23 19.29 -7.69 8.71
C GLY A 23 19.22 -6.36 7.97
N VAL A 24 20.32 -5.67 7.68
CA VAL A 24 20.29 -4.50 6.77
C VAL A 24 21.60 -4.37 5.99
N SER A 25 21.50 -4.38 4.66
CA SER A 25 22.59 -3.95 3.77
C SER A 25 22.35 -2.48 3.39
N PRO A 26 23.39 -1.64 3.24
CA PRO A 26 23.23 -0.38 2.53
C PRO A 26 22.66 -0.67 1.14
N MET A 27 21.54 -0.02 0.83
CA MET A 27 20.78 -0.28 -0.40
C MET A 27 21.52 0.31 -1.59
N SER A 28 21.62 -0.46 -2.67
CA SER A 28 22.15 0.06 -3.93
C SER A 28 21.18 1.08 -4.56
N GLU A 29 21.66 1.97 -5.43
CA GLU A 29 20.77 2.84 -6.23
C GLU A 29 19.68 2.05 -6.98
N ARG A 30 20.01 0.82 -7.39
CA ARG A 30 19.06 -0.10 -8.02
C ARG A 30 18.02 -0.65 -7.03
N GLY A 31 18.42 -0.90 -5.79
CA GLY A 31 17.51 -1.25 -4.70
C GLY A 31 16.56 -0.09 -4.37
N ARG A 32 17.09 1.14 -4.34
CA ARG A 32 16.28 2.36 -4.16
C ARG A 32 15.30 2.57 -5.32
N ALA A 33 15.76 2.46 -6.57
CA ALA A 33 14.90 2.57 -7.76
C ALA A 33 13.84 1.45 -7.82
N ALA A 34 14.20 0.23 -7.37
CA ALA A 34 13.24 -0.87 -7.26
C ALA A 34 12.19 -0.59 -6.18
N ILE A 35 12.57 -0.03 -5.03
CA ILE A 35 11.64 0.40 -3.96
C ILE A 35 10.76 1.57 -4.42
N GLU A 36 11.31 2.55 -5.15
CA GLU A 36 10.55 3.65 -5.77
C GLU A 36 9.50 3.13 -6.77
N GLN A 37 9.79 2.03 -7.48
CA GLN A 37 8.84 1.32 -8.34
C GLN A 37 7.90 0.37 -7.58
N LEU A 38 8.22 0.02 -6.33
CA LEU A 38 7.49 -0.88 -5.44
C LEU A 38 6.66 -0.14 -4.38
N VAL A 39 6.48 1.18 -4.49
CA VAL A 39 5.50 1.94 -3.69
C VAL A 39 4.07 1.56 -4.14
N GLU A 40 3.74 0.26 -4.14
CA GLU A 40 2.39 -0.25 -3.94
C GLU A 40 2.13 -0.27 -2.41
N GLY A 41 2.27 0.89 -1.78
CA GLY A 41 1.62 1.12 -0.50
C GLY A 41 0.12 1.10 -0.74
N LYS A 42 -0.63 0.31 0.04
CA LYS A 42 -2.09 0.46 0.08
C LYS A 42 -2.43 1.79 0.76
N TRP A 43 -3.66 1.98 1.23
CA TRP A 43 -4.10 3.23 1.87
C TRP A 43 -3.21 3.73 3.03
N LEU A 44 -2.43 2.86 3.66
CA LEU A 44 -1.47 3.22 4.71
C LEU A 44 -0.12 3.76 4.21
N MET A 45 0.12 3.76 2.89
CA MET A 45 1.30 4.35 2.23
C MET A 45 2.68 3.82 2.71
N GLY A 46 2.70 2.75 3.49
CA GLY A 46 3.93 2.10 3.93
C GLY A 46 4.52 1.16 2.88
N PRO A 47 5.77 0.70 3.07
CA PRO A 47 6.43 -0.21 2.16
C PRO A 47 5.74 -1.59 2.15
N PRO A 48 5.88 -2.36 1.05
CA PRO A 48 5.44 -3.75 1.03
C PRO A 48 6.24 -4.59 2.03
N GLY A 49 5.63 -5.65 2.56
CA GLY A 49 6.30 -6.61 3.44
C GLY A 49 6.20 -6.32 4.93
N ILE A 50 5.58 -5.21 5.33
CA ILE A 50 5.29 -4.88 6.73
C ILE A 50 3.81 -4.58 6.94
N GLY A 51 3.34 -4.89 8.15
CA GLY A 51 2.03 -4.53 8.67
C GLY A 51 2.00 -4.76 10.17
N PHE A 52 0.85 -4.56 10.79
CA PHE A 52 0.66 -4.83 12.21
C PHE A 52 -0.61 -5.65 12.41
N ALA A 53 -0.63 -6.40 13.51
CA ALA A 53 -1.80 -7.09 14.00
C ALA A 53 -2.09 -6.63 15.43
N TYR A 54 -3.35 -6.33 15.69
CA TYR A 54 -3.83 -6.05 17.04
C TYR A 54 -4.50 -7.31 17.60
N PHE A 55 -4.15 -7.64 18.85
CA PHE A 55 -4.78 -8.71 19.61
C PHE A 55 -5.40 -8.09 20.86
N SER A 56 -6.70 -8.27 21.05
CA SER A 56 -7.31 -7.93 22.33
C SER A 56 -6.73 -8.83 23.44
N PRO A 57 -6.75 -8.40 24.71
CA PRO A 57 -6.29 -9.24 25.81
C PRO A 57 -6.96 -10.62 25.84
N GLU A 58 -8.26 -10.68 25.61
CA GLU A 58 -9.05 -11.92 25.61
C GLU A 58 -8.70 -12.82 24.42
N LEU A 59 -8.42 -12.24 23.26
CA LEU A 59 -7.97 -13.01 22.10
C LEU A 59 -6.57 -13.58 22.35
N LEU A 60 -5.68 -12.78 22.91
CA LEU A 60 -4.28 -13.13 23.16
C LEU A 60 -4.11 -14.32 24.12
N GLU A 61 -5.07 -14.52 25.03
CA GLU A 61 -5.14 -15.71 25.90
C GLU A 61 -5.58 -16.98 25.17
N ARG A 62 -6.26 -16.84 24.03
CA ARG A 62 -6.90 -17.93 23.28
C ARG A 62 -6.17 -18.31 21.99
N VAL A 63 -5.25 -17.46 21.53
CA VAL A 63 -4.47 -17.72 20.30
C VAL A 63 -3.03 -18.06 20.63
N TRP A 64 -2.48 -18.98 19.83
CA TRP A 64 -1.09 -19.38 19.92
C TRP A 64 -0.34 -19.01 18.64
N PRO A 65 0.91 -18.53 18.75
CA PRO A 65 1.72 -18.28 17.56
C PRO A 65 1.94 -19.59 16.77
N PRO A 66 1.68 -19.60 15.46
CA PRO A 66 1.85 -20.80 14.63
C PRO A 66 3.32 -21.19 14.47
N VAL A 67 4.22 -20.21 14.63
CA VAL A 67 5.65 -20.39 14.63
C VAL A 67 6.20 -19.62 15.82
N VAL A 68 7.12 -20.23 16.56
CA VAL A 68 7.75 -19.65 17.74
C VAL A 68 9.22 -19.52 17.44
N GLY A 69 9.71 -18.28 17.47
CA GLY A 69 11.14 -17.99 17.37
C GLY A 69 11.65 -17.32 18.65
N SER A 70 12.93 -16.96 18.66
CA SER A 70 13.53 -16.37 19.86
C SER A 70 12.94 -14.98 20.19
N GLY A 71 12.38 -14.23 19.22
CA GLY A 71 11.63 -13.01 19.51
C GLY A 71 10.31 -13.26 20.28
N SER A 72 9.76 -14.46 20.18
CA SER A 72 8.45 -14.83 20.76
C SER A 72 8.49 -15.10 22.26
N VAL A 73 9.65 -15.44 22.82
CA VAL A 73 9.81 -15.92 24.21
C VAL A 73 10.28 -14.83 25.16
N ALA A 74 9.95 -14.97 26.45
CA ALA A 74 10.28 -13.99 27.47
C ALA A 74 11.78 -13.99 27.82
N GLY A 75 12.43 -15.16 27.78
CA GLY A 75 13.83 -15.35 28.16
C GLY A 75 14.82 -15.40 27.00
N HIS A 76 14.56 -14.69 25.90
CA HIS A 76 15.27 -14.84 24.63
C HIS A 76 16.80 -14.64 24.68
N GLU A 77 17.29 -13.90 25.68
CA GLU A 77 18.71 -13.67 25.93
C GLU A 77 19.44 -14.86 26.58
N ARG A 78 18.71 -15.87 27.08
CA ARG A 78 19.27 -17.05 27.75
C ARG A 78 19.57 -18.15 26.74
N TYR A 79 20.59 -17.95 25.89
CA TYR A 79 20.90 -18.80 24.72
C TYR A 79 21.04 -20.32 24.97
N PHE A 80 21.35 -20.75 26.19
CA PHE A 80 21.51 -22.16 26.54
C PHE A 80 20.39 -22.71 27.44
N ASP A 81 19.40 -21.88 27.76
CA ASP A 81 18.22 -22.22 28.55
C ASP A 81 17.00 -22.18 27.62
N TYR A 82 16.54 -23.36 27.22
CA TYR A 82 15.46 -23.52 26.24
C TYR A 82 14.07 -23.36 26.87
N ASP A 83 13.87 -22.26 27.61
CA ASP A 83 12.59 -21.86 28.18
C ASP A 83 11.70 -21.23 27.09
N LEU A 84 10.66 -21.96 26.68
CA LEU A 84 9.71 -21.53 25.66
C LEU A 84 8.52 -20.72 26.22
N THR A 85 8.63 -20.20 27.44
CA THR A 85 7.62 -19.30 28.01
C THR A 85 7.41 -18.10 27.08
N LEU A 86 6.23 -18.02 26.47
CA LEU A 86 5.88 -16.97 25.52
C LEU A 86 5.80 -15.61 26.22
N ARG A 87 6.09 -14.55 25.46
CA ARG A 87 5.87 -13.19 25.93
C ARG A 87 4.39 -12.98 26.26
N PRO A 88 4.06 -12.26 27.34
CA PRO A 88 2.67 -12.02 27.71
C PRO A 88 1.95 -11.10 26.72
N THR A 89 2.67 -10.36 25.86
CA THR A 89 2.12 -9.43 24.87
C THR A 89 2.02 -10.06 23.47
N ALA A 90 1.40 -9.33 22.53
CA ALA A 90 1.34 -9.70 21.12
C ALA A 90 2.72 -9.86 20.45
N ARG A 91 3.81 -9.38 21.07
CA ARG A 91 5.18 -9.64 20.62
C ARG A 91 5.52 -11.13 20.58
N ARG A 92 4.74 -12.01 21.21
CA ARG A 92 4.89 -13.47 21.04
C ARG A 92 4.72 -13.94 19.58
N PHE A 93 4.11 -13.13 18.72
CA PHE A 93 3.96 -13.39 17.28
C PHE A 93 5.10 -12.77 16.43
N GLU A 94 6.04 -12.05 17.05
CA GLU A 94 7.25 -11.55 16.41
C GLU A 94 8.35 -12.62 16.56
N GLU A 95 8.41 -13.57 15.64
CA GLU A 95 9.30 -14.73 15.72
C GLU A 95 10.78 -14.36 15.81
N TRP A 96 11.17 -13.28 15.13
CA TRP A 96 12.54 -12.81 15.09
C TRP A 96 12.61 -11.30 14.90
N VAL A 97 13.80 -10.80 14.58
CA VAL A 97 14.04 -9.38 14.33
C VAL A 97 13.14 -8.90 13.20
N VAL A 98 12.25 -7.97 13.52
CA VAL A 98 11.44 -7.24 12.53
C VAL A 98 12.37 -6.35 11.70
N SER A 99 12.09 -6.22 10.41
CA SER A 99 12.85 -5.32 9.53
C SER A 99 12.85 -3.90 10.08
N LEU A 100 14.02 -3.41 10.49
CA LEU A 100 14.18 -2.06 11.05
C LEU A 100 13.88 -0.99 10.01
N LEU A 101 14.32 -1.20 8.76
CA LEU A 101 14.07 -0.27 7.66
C LEU A 101 12.58 -0.16 7.34
N ASP A 102 11.90 -1.30 7.19
CA ASP A 102 10.47 -1.30 6.86
C ASP A 102 9.66 -0.73 8.01
N THR A 103 10.08 -0.98 9.26
CA THR A 103 9.44 -0.42 10.46
C THR A 103 9.60 1.09 10.53
N ALA A 104 10.80 1.61 10.26
CA ALA A 104 11.04 3.06 10.24
C ALA A 104 10.26 3.75 9.12
N ALA A 105 10.25 3.18 7.91
CA ALA A 105 9.50 3.72 6.78
C ALA A 105 7.98 3.65 7.01
N PHE A 106 7.48 2.56 7.58
CA PHE A 106 6.07 2.42 7.94
C PHE A 106 5.67 3.40 9.04
N GLY A 107 6.52 3.60 10.05
CA GLY A 107 6.32 4.63 11.08
C GLY A 107 6.19 6.03 10.49
N ALA A 108 7.09 6.41 9.59
CA ALA A 108 7.02 7.70 8.90
C ALA A 108 5.73 7.86 8.05
N ALA A 109 5.27 6.79 7.39
CA ALA A 109 4.01 6.81 6.65
C ALA A 109 2.79 7.01 7.57
N LEU A 110 2.80 6.37 8.75
CA LEU A 110 1.76 6.58 9.76
C LEU A 110 1.79 8.00 10.33
N ASP A 111 2.97 8.54 10.64
CA ASP A 111 3.12 9.91 11.13
C ASP A 111 2.53 10.92 10.14
N LEU A 112 2.78 10.75 8.84
CA LEU A 112 2.18 11.57 7.78
C LEU A 112 0.64 11.47 7.78
N LEU A 113 0.09 10.26 7.88
CA LEU A 113 -1.37 10.06 7.90
C LEU A 113 -2.02 10.71 9.14
N LEU A 114 -1.34 10.63 10.29
CA LEU A 114 -1.79 11.24 11.55
C LEU A 114 -1.65 12.76 11.52
N GLU A 115 -0.62 13.31 10.88
CA GLU A 115 -0.43 14.74 10.70
C GLU A 115 -1.55 15.35 9.82
N VAL A 116 -1.92 14.68 8.72
CA VAL A 116 -3.05 15.10 7.88
C VAL A 116 -4.38 14.92 8.61
N GLY A 117 -4.51 13.86 9.39
CA GLY A 117 -5.71 13.50 10.14
C GLY A 117 -6.59 12.50 9.39
N VAL A 118 -6.95 11.40 10.05
CA VAL A 118 -7.71 10.28 9.46
C VAL A 118 -9.09 10.72 8.98
N ASP A 119 -9.78 11.57 9.74
CA ASP A 119 -11.11 12.08 9.37
C ASP A 119 -11.03 12.97 8.11
N VAL A 120 -9.99 13.79 7.99
CA VAL A 120 -9.74 14.64 6.81
C VAL A 120 -9.46 13.79 5.57
N ILE A 121 -8.67 12.73 5.74
CA ILE A 121 -8.34 11.77 4.68
C ILE A 121 -9.61 11.05 4.22
N GLU A 122 -10.38 10.49 5.16
CA GLU A 122 -11.64 9.82 4.85
C GLU A 122 -12.56 10.77 4.09
N ASP A 123 -12.72 11.99 4.59
CA ASP A 123 -13.65 12.93 4.00
C ASP A 123 -13.30 13.25 2.55
N ARG A 124 -12.01 13.51 2.30
CA ARG A 124 -11.50 13.83 0.98
C ARG A 124 -11.60 12.65 0.01
N VAL A 125 -11.20 11.46 0.45
CA VAL A 125 -11.26 10.24 -0.36
C VAL A 125 -12.68 9.93 -0.79
N LEU A 126 -13.64 10.01 0.15
CA LEU A 126 -15.05 9.77 -0.15
C LEU A 126 -15.62 10.81 -1.13
N ASN A 127 -15.25 12.09 -0.98
CA ASN A 127 -15.72 13.15 -1.89
C ASN A 127 -15.15 13.00 -3.31
N LEU A 128 -13.89 12.59 -3.45
CA LEU A 128 -13.28 12.30 -4.75
C LEU A 128 -13.93 11.08 -5.42
N ALA A 129 -14.19 10.03 -4.65
CA ALA A 129 -14.88 8.82 -5.14
C ALA A 129 -16.31 9.12 -5.59
N GLU A 130 -17.07 9.93 -4.83
CA GLU A 130 -18.40 10.38 -5.22
C GLU A 130 -18.37 11.20 -6.51
N ARG A 131 -17.43 12.15 -6.62
CA ARG A 131 -17.24 12.96 -7.84
C ARG A 131 -16.95 12.09 -9.07
N LEU A 132 -16.05 11.12 -8.93
CA LEU A 132 -15.73 10.16 -9.98
C LEU A 132 -16.97 9.36 -10.40
N ALA A 133 -17.68 8.77 -9.43
CA ALA A 133 -18.86 7.95 -9.72
C ALA A 133 -19.97 8.73 -10.41
N LYS A 134 -20.28 9.94 -9.91
CA LYS A 134 -21.24 10.83 -10.55
C LYS A 134 -20.82 11.22 -11.96
N GLY A 135 -19.55 11.62 -12.14
CA GLY A 135 -19.03 12.04 -13.44
C GLY A 135 -19.00 10.91 -14.48
N LEU A 136 -18.74 9.68 -14.04
CA LEU A 136 -18.80 8.48 -14.86
C LEU A 136 -20.24 8.18 -15.27
N ALA A 137 -21.18 8.20 -14.32
CA ALA A 137 -22.60 7.97 -14.60
C ALA A 137 -23.17 9.01 -15.58
N GLU A 138 -22.85 10.29 -15.39
CA GLU A 138 -23.23 11.39 -16.31
C GLU A 138 -22.72 11.19 -17.74
N ARG A 139 -21.60 10.47 -17.90
CA ARG A 139 -20.99 10.12 -19.20
C ARG A 139 -21.48 8.77 -19.75
N GLY A 140 -22.51 8.18 -19.15
CA GLY A 140 -23.11 6.93 -19.60
C GLY A 140 -22.35 5.67 -19.20
N HIS A 141 -21.34 5.76 -18.33
CA HIS A 141 -20.69 4.59 -17.77
C HIS A 141 -21.61 3.88 -16.77
N LYS A 142 -21.49 2.56 -16.69
CA LYS A 142 -22.25 1.74 -15.73
C LYS A 142 -21.42 1.53 -14.47
N ILE A 143 -21.81 2.18 -13.38
CA ILE A 143 -21.23 1.93 -12.05
C ILE A 143 -21.56 0.50 -11.61
N ILE A 144 -20.60 -0.16 -10.96
CA ILE A 144 -20.81 -1.49 -10.39
C ILE A 144 -21.60 -1.38 -9.10
N GLU A 145 -22.74 -2.07 -9.07
CA GLU A 145 -23.61 -2.16 -7.89
C GLU A 145 -23.15 -3.27 -6.92
N PRO A 146 -23.49 -3.16 -5.62
CA PRO A 146 -24.25 -2.07 -5.02
C PRO A 146 -23.40 -0.81 -4.81
N TRP A 147 -23.95 0.34 -5.22
CA TRP A 147 -23.40 1.65 -4.85
C TRP A 147 -23.84 2.00 -3.41
N PRO A 148 -22.96 2.60 -2.57
CA PRO A 148 -23.30 2.97 -1.21
C PRO A 148 -24.55 3.86 -1.14
N ARG A 149 -25.44 3.54 -0.20
CA ARG A 149 -26.69 4.30 0.02
C ARG A 149 -26.51 5.51 0.93
N SER A 150 -25.40 5.53 1.66
CA SER A 150 -25.01 6.61 2.55
C SER A 150 -23.49 6.68 2.64
N ARG A 151 -22.98 7.81 3.15
CA ARG A 151 -21.54 8.00 3.38
C ARG A 151 -20.93 6.93 4.29
N ALA A 152 -21.68 6.43 5.27
CA ALA A 152 -21.22 5.40 6.20
C ALA A 152 -21.02 4.01 5.54
N GLU A 153 -21.63 3.78 4.37
CA GLU A 153 -21.43 2.55 3.58
C GLU A 153 -20.40 2.76 2.47
N ALA A 154 -19.90 3.99 2.28
CA ALA A 154 -19.06 4.37 1.16
C ALA A 154 -17.60 3.98 1.36
N SER A 155 -16.88 3.87 0.25
CA SER A 155 -15.43 3.67 0.24
C SER A 155 -14.80 4.52 -0.85
N GLY A 156 -13.49 4.73 -0.76
CA GLY A 156 -12.70 5.41 -1.79
C GLY A 156 -12.53 4.63 -3.10
N ILE A 157 -13.38 3.64 -3.39
CA ILE A 157 -13.24 2.74 -4.54
C ILE A 157 -14.43 2.91 -5.47
N VAL A 158 -14.15 3.24 -6.74
CA VAL A 158 -15.15 3.35 -7.80
C VAL A 158 -14.88 2.29 -8.85
N SER A 159 -15.85 1.41 -9.06
CA SER A 159 -15.77 0.38 -10.10
C SER A 159 -16.82 0.65 -11.17
N PHE A 160 -16.46 0.53 -12.45
CA PHE A 160 -17.37 0.83 -13.56
C PHE A 160 -17.06 0.03 -14.84
N ARG A 161 -18.04 -0.02 -15.74
CA ARG A 161 -17.91 -0.49 -17.13
C ARG A 161 -18.24 0.64 -18.10
N LYS A 162 -17.45 0.77 -19.17
CA LYS A 162 -17.75 1.62 -20.33
C LYS A 162 -18.58 0.81 -21.35
N PRO A 163 -19.85 1.13 -21.60
CA PRO A 163 -20.62 0.43 -22.63
C PRO A 163 -19.91 0.48 -23.99
N GLY A 164 -19.83 -0.66 -24.67
CA GLY A 164 -19.19 -0.76 -25.98
C GLY A 164 -17.66 -0.91 -25.95
N ALA A 165 -17.03 -0.96 -24.78
CA ALA A 165 -15.59 -1.21 -24.63
C ALA A 165 -15.30 -2.27 -23.56
N SER A 166 -14.29 -3.10 -23.79
CA SER A 166 -13.75 -4.02 -22.78
C SER A 166 -12.96 -3.25 -21.71
N ALA A 167 -12.83 -3.83 -20.52
CA ALA A 167 -12.01 -3.23 -19.45
C ALA A 167 -10.54 -3.06 -19.85
N GLN A 168 -10.02 -3.95 -20.71
CA GLN A 168 -8.67 -3.88 -21.26
C GLN A 168 -8.49 -2.68 -22.19
N GLU A 169 -9.47 -2.39 -23.05
CA GLU A 169 -9.44 -1.19 -23.91
C GLU A 169 -9.49 0.08 -23.06
N VAL A 170 -10.38 0.14 -22.07
CA VAL A 170 -10.47 1.28 -21.15
C VAL A 170 -9.15 1.47 -20.39
N LEU A 171 -8.55 0.40 -19.86
CA LEU A 171 -7.26 0.50 -19.16
C LEU A 171 -6.14 0.95 -20.09
N ARG A 172 -6.12 0.48 -21.34
CA ARG A 172 -5.13 0.92 -22.33
C ARG A 172 -5.24 2.43 -22.58
N ASP A 173 -6.45 2.94 -22.75
CA ASP A 173 -6.69 4.36 -22.99
C ASP A 173 -6.29 5.21 -21.77
N LEU A 174 -6.60 4.75 -20.55
CA LEU A 174 -6.13 5.37 -19.30
C LEU A 174 -4.60 5.38 -19.19
N ASN A 175 -3.95 4.25 -19.45
CA ASN A 175 -2.48 4.14 -19.41
C ASN A 175 -1.80 5.04 -20.45
N ALA A 176 -2.38 5.17 -21.66
CA ALA A 176 -1.90 6.08 -22.69
C ALA A 176 -1.99 7.55 -22.26
N ALA A 177 -2.92 7.87 -21.35
CA ALA A 177 -3.04 9.17 -20.70
C ALA A 177 -2.26 9.29 -19.37
N HIS A 178 -1.37 8.34 -19.08
CA HIS A 178 -0.60 8.26 -17.83
C HIS A 178 -1.45 8.14 -16.55
N ILE A 179 -2.65 7.55 -16.65
CA ILE A 179 -3.54 7.28 -15.52
C ILE A 179 -3.43 5.81 -15.13
N VAL A 180 -3.00 5.55 -13.90
CA VAL A 180 -2.89 4.18 -13.36
C VAL A 180 -4.23 3.74 -12.78
N ALA A 181 -4.79 2.66 -13.32
CA ALA A 181 -5.99 2.00 -12.82
C ALA A 181 -5.77 0.49 -12.71
N ARG A 182 -6.74 -0.23 -12.12
CA ARG A 182 -6.70 -1.71 -12.08
C ARG A 182 -7.97 -2.28 -12.69
N ILE A 183 -7.83 -3.36 -13.45
CA ILE A 183 -8.97 -4.18 -13.87
C ILE A 183 -9.24 -5.21 -12.77
N HIS A 184 -10.51 -5.43 -12.49
CA HIS A 184 -10.94 -6.60 -11.74
C HIS A 184 -12.01 -7.32 -12.56
N ARG A 185 -11.70 -8.55 -13.00
CA ARG A 185 -12.54 -9.31 -13.94
C ARG A 185 -12.77 -8.53 -15.24
N ASP A 186 -13.98 -8.01 -15.44
CA ASP A 186 -14.45 -7.34 -16.66
C ASP A 186 -14.79 -5.86 -16.44
N PHE A 187 -14.37 -5.26 -15.31
CA PHE A 187 -14.59 -3.85 -15.01
C PHE A 187 -13.29 -3.15 -14.56
N VAL A 188 -13.28 -1.83 -14.68
CA VAL A 188 -12.17 -0.97 -14.24
C VAL A 188 -12.46 -0.44 -12.86
N ARG A 189 -11.42 -0.37 -12.01
CA ARG A 189 -11.45 0.15 -10.65
C ARG A 189 -10.50 1.33 -10.52
N LEU A 190 -11.04 2.44 -10.02
CA LEU A 190 -10.34 3.66 -9.63
C LEU A 190 -10.40 3.78 -8.10
N SER A 191 -9.32 4.25 -7.49
CA SER A 191 -9.22 4.40 -6.04
C SER A 191 -8.34 5.60 -5.68
N PRO A 192 -8.90 6.83 -5.69
CA PRO A 192 -8.14 8.04 -5.33
C PRO A 192 -7.78 8.05 -3.84
N HIS A 193 -6.67 8.67 -3.48
CA HIS A 193 -6.26 8.95 -2.10
C HIS A 193 -6.37 10.45 -1.78
N PHE A 194 -6.07 10.88 -0.55
CA PHE A 194 -6.17 12.28 -0.11
C PHE A 194 -5.27 13.22 -0.93
N TYR A 195 -4.15 12.74 -1.46
CA TYR A 195 -3.24 13.54 -2.26
C TYR A 195 -3.72 13.76 -3.70
N ASN A 196 -4.76 13.02 -4.16
CA ASN A 196 -5.34 13.27 -5.47
C ASN A 196 -6.15 14.57 -5.49
N THR A 197 -6.22 15.20 -6.65
CA THR A 197 -6.88 16.49 -6.84
C THR A 197 -8.20 16.37 -7.62
N TYR A 198 -9.05 17.39 -7.53
CA TYR A 198 -10.29 17.41 -8.33
C TYR A 198 -9.97 17.58 -9.82
N GLU A 199 -8.92 18.32 -10.14
CA GLU A 199 -8.41 18.52 -11.49
C GLU A 199 -7.95 17.20 -12.12
N GLU A 200 -7.26 16.35 -11.35
CA GLU A 200 -6.92 14.98 -11.78
C GLU A 200 -8.19 14.14 -12.00
N VAL A 201 -9.19 14.26 -11.12
CA VAL A 201 -10.48 13.57 -11.29
C VAL A 201 -11.18 14.02 -12.58
N GLU A 202 -11.21 15.32 -12.88
CA GLU A 202 -11.76 15.82 -14.14
C GLU A 202 -10.98 15.28 -15.34
N ARG A 203 -9.65 15.24 -15.26
CA ARG A 203 -8.81 14.70 -16.33
C ARG A 203 -9.11 13.23 -16.62
N VAL A 204 -9.32 12.42 -15.57
CA VAL A 204 -9.75 11.03 -15.71
C VAL A 204 -11.10 10.95 -16.42
N LEU A 205 -12.06 11.79 -16.04
CA LEU A 205 -13.40 11.83 -16.62
C LEU A 205 -13.41 12.29 -18.09
N GLU A 206 -12.51 13.20 -18.47
CA GLU A 206 -12.29 13.62 -19.86
C GLU A 206 -11.79 12.48 -20.73
N VAL A 207 -10.75 11.77 -20.29
CA VAL A 207 -10.20 10.60 -21.02
C VAL A 207 -11.25 9.51 -21.20
N LEU A 208 -12.15 9.37 -20.22
CA LEU A 208 -13.23 8.40 -20.25
C LEU A 208 -14.50 8.92 -20.93
N ALA A 209 -14.52 10.13 -21.49
CA ALA A 209 -15.68 10.64 -22.18
C ALA A 209 -16.07 9.74 -23.38
N PRO A 210 -17.35 9.73 -23.77
CA PRO A 210 -17.76 9.13 -25.03
C PRO A 210 -16.98 9.77 -26.18
N GLU A 211 -16.64 9.00 -27.21
CA GLU A 211 -16.09 9.58 -28.43
C GLU A 211 -17.12 10.53 -29.03
N THR A 212 -16.77 11.81 -29.13
CA THR A 212 -17.53 12.74 -29.98
C THR A 212 -17.38 12.27 -31.41
N VAL A 213 -18.44 11.66 -31.95
CA VAL A 213 -18.57 11.45 -33.39
C VAL A 213 -18.71 12.84 -34.00
N SER A 214 -17.60 13.42 -34.44
CA SER A 214 -17.63 14.52 -35.38
C SER A 214 -18.19 13.97 -36.69
N GLY A 215 -19.45 14.29 -36.96
CA GLY A 215 -20.13 13.97 -38.21
C GLY A 215 -19.59 14.76 -39.40
#